data_AF-A0AAD5PKN1-F1
#
_entry.id   AF-A0AAD5PKN1-F1
#
_cell.length_a   1.000
_cell.length_b   1.000
_cell.length_c   1.000
_cell.angle_alpha   90.00
_cell.angle_beta   90.00
_cell.angle_gamma   90.00
#
_symmetry.space_group_name_H-M   'P 1'
#
loop_
_entity.id
_entity.type
_entity.pdbx_description
1 polymer ?
#
loop_
_entity_poly.entity_id
_entity_poly.type
_entity_poly.pdbx_seq_one_letter_code
_entity_poly.pdbx_strand_id
1 'polypeptide(L)'
;STPQTRTPWTPEEDYLLEQGYNQGLSWAMISATYLPHRSRGCCWGRYKTLQSKAMEQREWTNAEDRLLMLAVRKNARLFKKAWKTVAEEIGCRSWKECELRSTKI
;
A
#
# COMPACT_ATOMS: atom_id res chain seq x y z
N SER A 1 6.43 30.84 16.73
CA SER A 1 6.06 29.43 16.48
C SER A 1 4.57 29.37 16.23
N THR A 2 4.14 29.21 14.98
CA THR A 2 2.72 29.12 14.64
C THR A 2 2.15 27.78 15.15
N PRO A 3 0.96 27.77 15.78
CA PRO A 3 0.39 26.54 16.33
C PRO A 3 0.10 25.56 15.19
N GLN A 4 0.64 24.34 15.27
CA GLN A 4 0.22 23.23 14.42
C GLN A 4 -1.15 22.74 14.91
N THR A 5 -2.20 23.47 14.54
CA THR A 5 -3.54 22.93 14.60
C THR A 5 -3.62 21.75 13.64
N ARG A 6 -4.17 20.62 14.10
CA ARG A 6 -4.46 19.44 13.27
C ARG A 6 -5.63 19.75 12.32
N THR A 7 -5.47 20.72 11.44
CA THR A 7 -6.50 21.11 10.47
C THR A 7 -6.79 19.90 9.58
N PRO A 8 -8.03 19.37 9.57
CA PRO A 8 -8.41 18.26 8.69
C PRO A 8 -8.18 18.61 7.23
N TRP A 9 -7.88 17.61 6.40
CA TRP A 9 -7.78 17.80 4.95
C TRP A 9 -9.16 17.80 4.31
N THR A 10 -9.43 18.74 3.41
CA THR A 10 -10.67 18.78 2.63
C THR A 10 -10.52 18.06 1.28
N PRO A 11 -11.64 17.63 0.66
CA PRO A 11 -11.61 17.03 -0.68
C PRO A 11 -10.99 17.96 -1.74
N GLU A 12 -11.20 19.27 -1.63
CA GLU A 12 -10.62 20.27 -2.53
C GLU A 12 -9.10 20.33 -2.37
N GLU A 13 -8.59 20.25 -1.13
CA GLU A 13 -7.15 20.19 -0.88
C GLU A 13 -6.54 18.90 -1.44
N ASP A 14 -7.23 17.76 -1.29
CA ASP A 14 -6.80 16.48 -1.87
C ASP A 14 -6.76 16.57 -3.41
N TYR A 15 -7.77 17.18 -4.02
CA TYR A 15 -7.81 17.42 -5.47
C TYR A 15 -6.63 18.28 -5.91
N LEU A 16 -6.38 19.42 -5.27
CA LEU A 16 -5.27 20.31 -5.60
C LEU A 16 -3.89 19.63 -5.41
N LEU A 17 -3.75 18.83 -4.36
CA LEU A 17 -2.55 18.04 -4.10
C LEU A 17 -2.28 17.04 -5.24
N GLU A 18 -3.31 16.31 -5.68
CA GLU A 18 -3.23 15.38 -6.82
C GLU A 18 -2.96 16.11 -8.15
N GLN A 19 -3.62 17.24 -8.40
CA GLN A 19 -3.38 18.05 -9.60
C GLN A 19 -1.92 18.50 -9.70
N GLY A 20 -1.35 19.03 -8.61
CA GLY A 20 0.04 19.45 -8.58
C GLY A 20 1.02 18.28 -8.76
N TYR A 21 0.72 17.12 -8.18
CA TYR A 21 1.50 15.91 -8.39
C TYR A 21 1.46 15.45 -9.86
N ASN A 22 0.28 15.43 -10.47
CA ASN A 22 0.09 15.01 -11.87
C ASN A 22 0.76 15.96 -12.87
N GLN A 23 0.96 17.23 -12.51
CA GLN A 23 1.76 18.19 -13.28
C GLN A 23 3.28 18.01 -13.11
N GLY A 24 3.74 17.08 -12.26
CA GLY A 24 5.15 16.84 -11.99
C GLY A 24 5.81 17.86 -11.06
N LEU A 25 5.02 18.62 -10.28
CA LEU A 25 5.56 19.61 -9.35
C LEU A 25 6.21 18.96 -8.12
N SER A 26 7.24 19.62 -7.60
CA SER A 26 7.80 19.23 -6.30
C SER A 26 6.82 19.51 -5.16
N TRP A 27 6.91 18.78 -4.05
CA TRP A 27 6.07 19.04 -2.86
C TRP A 27 6.16 20.48 -2.34
N ALA A 28 7.33 21.13 -2.50
CA ALA A 28 7.52 22.52 -2.11
C ALA A 28 6.77 23.46 -3.06
N MET A 29 6.79 23.17 -4.36
CA MET A 29 6.01 23.91 -5.36
C MET A 29 4.50 23.72 -5.15
N ILE A 30 4.03 22.51 -4.86
CA ILE A 30 2.61 22.24 -4.56
C ILE A 30 2.16 23.02 -3.33
N SER A 31 2.95 22.97 -2.24
CA SER A 31 2.73 23.76 -1.04
C SER A 31 2.67 25.27 -1.35
N ALA A 32 3.61 25.81 -2.11
CA ALA A 32 3.63 27.25 -2.42
C ALA A 32 2.52 27.69 -3.40
N THR A 33 2.16 26.84 -4.36
CA THR A 33 1.30 27.20 -5.50
C THR A 33 -0.18 26.95 -5.20
N TYR A 34 -0.48 25.80 -4.59
CA TYR A 34 -1.86 25.34 -4.42
C TYR A 34 -2.32 25.31 -2.97
N LEU A 35 -1.41 25.08 -2.02
CA LEU A 35 -1.74 24.83 -0.61
C LEU A 35 -0.84 25.65 0.34
N PRO A 36 -0.84 26.99 0.25
CA PRO A 36 0.12 27.84 0.98
C PRO A 36 0.02 27.73 2.50
N HIS A 37 -1.11 27.24 3.02
CA HIS A 37 -1.35 26.95 4.44
C HIS A 37 -0.92 25.53 4.86
N ARG A 38 -0.50 24.68 3.93
CA ARG A 38 0.04 23.34 4.20
C ARG A 38 1.53 23.32 3.93
N SER A 39 2.32 22.79 4.87
CA SER A 39 3.76 22.63 4.64
C SER A 39 4.05 21.56 3.57
N ARG A 40 5.24 21.62 2.97
CA ARG A 40 5.79 20.56 2.10
C ARG A 40 5.63 19.16 2.70
N GLY A 41 5.94 19.02 4.00
CA GLY A 41 5.85 17.75 4.72
C GLY A 41 4.41 17.27 4.87
N CYS A 42 3.47 18.18 5.11
CA CYS A 42 2.04 17.86 5.15
C CYS A 42 1.54 17.34 3.81
N CYS A 43 1.93 17.99 2.70
CA CYS A 43 1.55 17.58 1.35
C CYS A 43 2.03 16.16 1.04
N TRP A 44 3.31 15.86 1.27
CA TRP A 44 3.86 14.51 1.08
C TRP A 44 3.18 13.47 1.97
N GLY A 45 3.00 13.80 3.26
CA GLY A 45 2.35 12.90 4.21
C GLY A 45 0.94 12.55 3.79
N ARG A 46 0.14 13.55 3.39
CA ARG A 46 -1.22 13.36 2.90
C ARG A 46 -1.26 12.53 1.64
N TYR A 47 -0.42 12.84 0.65
CA TYR A 47 -0.38 12.11 -0.61
C TYR A 47 -0.14 10.62 -0.37
N LYS A 48 0.79 10.25 0.52
CA LYS A 48 1.00 8.85 0.90
C LYS A 48 -0.26 8.22 1.52
N THR A 49 -0.95 8.95 2.41
CA THR A 49 -2.20 8.46 2.99
C THR A 49 -3.28 8.23 1.94
N LEU A 50 -3.41 9.13 0.95
CA LEU A 50 -4.36 8.97 -0.15
C LEU A 50 -4.02 7.75 -1.01
N GLN A 51 -2.74 7.57 -1.36
CA GLN A 51 -2.28 6.41 -2.11
C GLN A 51 -2.52 5.09 -1.36
N SER A 52 -2.23 5.03 -0.06
CA SER A 52 -2.54 3.85 0.76
C SER A 52 -4.03 3.53 0.76
N LYS A 53 -4.90 4.52 0.94
CA LYS A 53 -6.35 4.32 0.88
C LYS A 53 -6.82 3.86 -0.49
N ALA A 54 -6.28 4.43 -1.56
CA ALA A 54 -6.61 4.02 -2.92
C ALA A 54 -6.20 2.56 -3.19
N MET A 55 -5.06 2.11 -2.64
CA MET A 55 -4.65 0.71 -2.72
C MET A 55 -5.56 -0.22 -1.92
N GLU A 56 -5.99 0.18 -0.72
CA GLU A 56 -6.91 -0.60 0.12
C GLU A 56 -8.31 -0.73 -0.49
N GLN A 57 -8.77 0.30 -1.21
CA GLN A 57 -10.09 0.35 -1.85
C GLN A 57 -10.10 -0.23 -3.27
N ARG A 58 -8.95 -0.64 -3.80
CA ARG A 58 -8.88 -1.23 -5.14
C ARG A 58 -9.41 -2.66 -5.09
N GLU A 59 -10.58 -2.85 -5.69
CA GLU A 59 -11.13 -4.18 -5.94
C GLU A 59 -10.26 -4.94 -6.96
N TRP A 60 -10.13 -6.25 -6.75
CA TRP A 60 -9.47 -7.14 -7.70
C TRP A 60 -10.35 -7.31 -8.94
N THR A 61 -9.76 -7.10 -10.12
CA THR A 61 -10.44 -7.43 -11.36
C THR A 61 -10.28 -8.91 -11.70
N ASN A 62 -11.25 -9.45 -12.45
CA ASN A 62 -11.17 -10.82 -12.97
C ASN A 62 -9.88 -11.11 -13.78
N ALA A 63 -9.31 -10.09 -14.43
CA ALA A 63 -8.06 -10.21 -15.17
C ALA A 63 -6.86 -10.34 -14.23
N GLU A 64 -6.82 -9.54 -13.17
CA GLU A 64 -5.78 -9.62 -12.14
C GLU A 64 -5.83 -10.95 -11.41
N ASP A 65 -7.03 -11.44 -11.04
CA ASP A 65 -7.19 -12.76 -10.43
C ASP A 65 -6.65 -13.87 -11.32
N ARG A 66 -6.92 -13.82 -12.64
CA ARG A 66 -6.37 -14.79 -13.59
C ARG A 66 -4.84 -14.75 -13.64
N LEU A 67 -4.25 -13.57 -13.69
CA LEU A 67 -2.79 -13.40 -13.68
C LEU A 67 -2.19 -13.88 -12.36
N LEU A 68 -2.80 -13.53 -11.24
CA LEU A 68 -2.41 -13.98 -9.90
C LEU A 68 -2.44 -15.50 -9.81
N MET A 69 -3.55 -16.13 -10.21
CA MET A 69 -3.68 -17.59 -10.21
C MET A 69 -2.63 -18.29 -11.09
N LEU A 70 -2.34 -17.74 -12.28
CA LEU A 70 -1.28 -18.28 -13.15
C LEU A 70 0.10 -18.15 -12.50
N ALA A 71 0.40 -17.01 -11.89
CA ALA A 71 1.65 -16.79 -11.17
C ALA A 71 1.80 -17.72 -9.96
N VAL A 72 0.74 -17.92 -9.18
CA VAL A 72 0.71 -18.86 -8.05
C VAL A 72 0.99 -20.28 -8.52
N ARG A 73 0.31 -20.74 -9.59
CA ARG A 73 0.53 -22.08 -10.16
C ARG A 73 1.96 -22.25 -10.66
N LYS A 74 2.50 -21.26 -11.37
CA LYS A 74 3.89 -21.28 -11.88
C LYS A 74 4.92 -21.42 -10.75
N ASN A 75 4.65 -20.81 -9.60
CA ASN A 75 5.55 -20.79 -8.44
C ASN A 75 5.24 -21.85 -7.37
N ALA A 76 4.30 -22.76 -7.59
CA ALA A 76 3.86 -23.76 -6.61
C ALA A 76 5.01 -24.59 -5.99
N ARG A 77 6.06 -24.88 -6.77
CA ARG A 77 7.25 -25.61 -6.29
C ARG A 77 8.06 -24.80 -5.28
N LEU A 78 8.16 -23.48 -5.47
CA LEU A 78 8.87 -22.59 -4.55
C LEU A 78 8.13 -22.48 -3.21
N PHE A 79 6.81 -22.28 -3.25
CA PHE A 79 5.99 -22.24 -2.04
C PHE A 79 6.07 -23.55 -1.25
N LYS A 80 5.97 -24.69 -1.93
CA LYS A 80 6.16 -26.00 -1.28
C LYS A 80 7.54 -26.14 -0.62
N LYS A 81 8.62 -25.65 -1.26
CA LYS A 81 9.97 -25.69 -0.67
C LYS A 81 10.06 -24.81 0.58
N ALA A 82 9.47 -23.61 0.53
CA ALA A 82 9.41 -22.72 1.69
C ALA A 82 8.68 -23.37 2.87
N TRP A 83 7.51 -23.95 2.63
CA TRP A 83 6.75 -24.64 3.69
C TRP A 83 7.44 -25.88 4.25
N LYS A 84 8.23 -26.59 3.44
CA LYS A 84 9.10 -27.67 3.96
C LYS A 84 10.14 -27.15 4.94
N THR A 85 10.76 -26.01 4.63
CA THR A 85 11.75 -25.38 5.52
C THR A 85 11.09 -24.98 6.84
N VAL A 86 9.91 -24.34 6.78
CA VAL A 86 9.12 -23.99 7.97
C VAL A 86 8.78 -25.23 8.81
N ALA A 87 8.35 -26.31 8.17
CA ALA A 87 8.04 -27.57 8.87
C ALA A 87 9.26 -28.18 9.56
N GLU A 88 10.44 -28.10 8.93
CA GLU A 88 11.71 -28.54 9.51
C GLU A 88 12.09 -27.68 10.73
N GLU A 89 11.90 -26.36 10.67
CA GLU A 89 12.19 -25.44 11.78
C GLU A 89 11.31 -25.69 13.01
N ILE A 90 10.02 -25.95 12.84
CA ILE A 90 9.11 -26.22 13.97
C ILE A 90 9.14 -27.69 14.42
N GLY A 91 9.64 -28.60 13.58
CA GLY A 91 9.92 -30.02 13.87
C GLY A 91 8.74 -30.93 14.17
N CYS A 92 7.52 -30.42 14.38
CA CYS A 92 6.40 -31.20 14.91
C CYS A 92 5.24 -31.45 13.94
N ARG A 93 5.27 -30.88 12.72
CA ARG A 93 4.16 -30.96 11.75
C ARG A 93 4.68 -31.03 10.32
N SER A 94 3.85 -31.54 9.41
CA SER A 94 4.15 -31.54 7.98
C SER A 94 4.01 -30.15 7.35
N TRP A 95 4.67 -29.92 6.22
CA TRP A 95 4.58 -28.67 5.47
C TRP A 95 3.15 -28.29 5.07
N LYS A 96 2.29 -29.29 4.79
CA LYS A 96 0.87 -29.05 4.48
C LYS A 96 0.08 -28.58 5.69
N GLU A 97 0.35 -29.13 6.87
CA GLU A 97 -0.27 -28.68 8.12
C GLU A 97 0.16 -27.25 8.47
N CYS A 98 1.43 -26.91 8.25
CA CYS A 98 1.96 -25.55 8.46
C CYS A 98 1.29 -24.54 7.54
N GLU A 99 1.24 -24.84 6.23
CA GLU A 99 0.58 -24.00 5.22
C GLU A 99 -0.92 -23.82 5.52
N LEU A 100 -1.62 -24.90 5.90
CA LEU A 100 -3.03 -24.81 6.23
C LEU A 100 -3.28 -24.02 7.53
N ARG A 101 -2.39 -24.13 8.51
CA ARG A 101 -2.53 -23.40 9.77
C ARG A 101 -2.26 -21.91 9.60
N SER A 102 -1.32 -21.53 8.73
CA SER A 102 -0.94 -20.14 8.52
C SER A 102 -2.07 -19.27 7.95
N THR A 103 -3.07 -19.85 7.31
CA THR A 103 -4.24 -19.11 6.80
C THR A 103 -5.29 -18.82 7.88
N LYS A 104 -5.10 -19.34 9.09
CA LYS A 104 -6.06 -19.26 10.22
C LYS A 104 -5.51 -18.53 11.45
N ILE A 105 -4.29 -18.03 11.38
CA ILE A 105 -3.63 -17.22 12.41
C ILE A 105 -3.48 -15.79 11.89
#